data_AF-A0A527YQP5-F1
#
_entry.id   AF-A0A527YQP5-F1
#
_cell.length_a   1.000
_cell.length_b   1.000
_cell.length_c   1.000
_cell.angle_alpha   90.00
_cell.angle_beta   90.00
_cell.angle_gamma   90.00
#
_symmetry.space_group_name_H-M   'P 1'
#
loop_
_entity.id
_entity.type
_entity.pdbx_description
1 polymer ?
#
loop_
_entity_poly.entity_id
_entity_poly.type
_entity_poly.pdbx_seq_one_letter_code
_entity_poly.pdbx_strand_id
1 'polypeptide(L)'
;SDEDLERSKSVPDTPQTRAETYRLAWNDPDFMTRRELRAVRLQLELLKPEMILAERGIGSTVILFGGARIPEPGGEAWAAKNETQKQNLQKNSKYYEEARKFARLCS
;
A
#
# COMPACT_ATOMS: atom_id res chain seq x y z
N SER A 1 1.38 21.45 -11.10
CA SER A 1 1.49 20.66 -12.34
C SER A 1 2.97 20.42 -12.62
N ASP A 2 3.33 19.57 -13.59
CA ASP A 2 4.73 19.38 -14.00
C ASP A 2 5.42 20.71 -14.39
N GLU A 3 4.64 21.68 -14.88
CA GLU A 3 5.11 23.04 -15.19
C GLU A 3 5.64 23.79 -13.96
N ASP A 4 5.01 23.62 -12.78
CA ASP A 4 5.48 24.26 -11.54
C ASP A 4 6.84 23.67 -11.13
N LEU A 5 7.00 22.36 -11.29
CA LEU A 5 8.25 21.67 -10.98
C LEU A 5 9.38 22.14 -11.89
N GLU A 6 9.14 22.21 -13.19
CA GLU A 6 10.12 22.74 -14.14
C GLU A 6 10.45 24.20 -13.84
N ARG A 7 9.45 25.03 -13.53
CA ARG A 7 9.67 26.42 -13.13
C ARG A 7 10.52 26.52 -11.87
N SER A 8 10.29 25.66 -10.87
CA SER A 8 11.08 25.64 -9.63
C SER A 8 12.56 25.28 -9.86
N LYS A 9 12.90 24.60 -10.95
CA LYS A 9 14.31 24.31 -11.34
C LYS A 9 14.98 25.47 -12.08
N SER A 10 14.19 26.39 -12.64
CA SER A 10 14.66 27.50 -13.48
C SER A 10 14.96 28.80 -12.71
N VAL A 11 14.72 28.84 -11.40
CA VAL A 11 14.99 30.02 -10.57
C VAL A 11 16.50 30.24 -10.42
N PRO A 12 16.98 31.51 -10.43
CA PRO A 12 18.40 31.80 -10.21
C PRO A 12 18.90 31.20 -8.90
N ASP A 13 20.10 30.62 -8.93
CA ASP A 13 20.72 30.03 -7.75
C ASP A 13 21.31 31.11 -6.83
N THR A 14 20.57 31.44 -5.78
CA THR A 14 20.89 32.48 -4.79
C THR A 14 20.75 31.89 -3.39
N PRO A 15 21.39 32.47 -2.36
CA PRO A 15 21.20 32.02 -0.98
C PRO A 15 19.72 31.94 -0.57
N GLN A 16 18.87 32.83 -1.10
CA GLN A 16 17.44 32.86 -0.85
C GLN A 16 16.72 31.68 -1.52
N THR A 17 16.99 31.41 -2.80
CA THR A 17 16.31 30.34 -3.57
C THR A 17 16.76 28.93 -3.18
N ARG A 18 17.90 28.79 -2.48
CA ARG A 18 18.33 27.53 -1.84
C ARG A 18 17.58 27.19 -0.55
N ALA A 19 16.87 28.15 0.05
CA ALA A 19 16.17 27.91 1.30
C ALA A 19 15.00 26.93 1.11
N GLU A 20 14.75 26.08 2.11
CA GLU A 20 13.72 25.03 2.04
C GLU A 20 12.32 25.58 1.79
N THR A 21 12.02 26.80 2.25
CA THR A 21 10.74 27.47 2.04
C THR A 21 10.40 27.74 0.57
N TYR A 22 11.37 27.63 -0.34
CA TYR A 22 11.17 27.77 -1.80
C TYR A 22 10.88 26.43 -2.49
N ARG A 23 10.99 25.30 -1.79
CA ARG A 23 10.60 24.00 -2.33
C ARG A 23 9.08 23.95 -2.49
N LEU A 24 8.61 23.32 -3.55
CA LEU A 24 7.18 23.06 -3.72
C LEU A 24 6.73 22.06 -2.65
N ALA A 25 5.71 22.43 -1.88
CA ALA A 25 5.23 21.63 -0.75
C ALA A 25 4.90 20.18 -1.09
N TRP A 26 4.31 19.93 -2.27
CA TRP A 26 3.97 18.58 -2.73
C TRP A 26 5.19 17.75 -3.21
N ASN A 27 6.33 18.41 -3.47
CA ASN A 27 7.60 17.80 -3.86
C ASN A 27 8.69 17.98 -2.79
N ASP A 28 8.30 18.25 -1.54
CA ASP A 28 9.20 18.41 -0.40
C ASP A 28 8.99 17.24 0.57
N PRO A 29 9.87 16.22 0.58
CA PRO A 29 9.76 15.07 1.47
C PRO A 29 9.84 15.44 2.95
N ASP A 30 10.63 16.46 3.29
CA ASP A 30 10.83 16.90 4.67
C ASP A 30 9.53 17.54 5.18
N PHE A 31 8.89 18.38 4.37
CA PHE A 31 7.56 18.92 4.67
C PHE A 31 6.50 17.81 4.71
N MET A 32 6.44 16.97 3.67
CA MET A 32 5.41 15.94 3.50
C MET A 32 5.41 14.88 4.60
N THR A 33 6.52 14.65 5.30
CA THR A 33 6.63 13.66 6.38
C THR A 33 6.38 14.23 7.79
N ARG A 34 6.20 15.55 7.92
CA ARG A 34 5.89 16.22 9.19
C ARG A 34 4.66 15.64 9.89
N ARG A 35 4.64 15.71 11.23
CA ARG A 35 3.55 15.16 12.05
C ARG A 35 2.20 15.82 11.73
N GLU A 36 2.22 17.12 11.46
CA GLU A 36 1.07 17.96 11.16
C GLU A 36 0.34 17.52 9.87
N LEU A 37 1.08 16.96 8.91
CA LEU A 37 0.51 16.48 7.64
C LEU A 37 0.03 15.02 7.68
N ARG A 38 -0.05 14.40 8.87
CA ARG A 38 -0.53 13.01 8.99
C ARG A 38 -1.91 12.82 8.37
N ALA A 39 -2.84 13.75 8.57
CA ALA A 39 -4.19 13.66 8.01
C ALA A 39 -4.18 13.72 6.47
N VAL A 40 -3.34 14.61 5.91
CA VAL A 40 -3.15 14.73 4.46
C VAL A 40 -2.54 13.46 3.88
N ARG A 41 -1.50 12.90 4.52
CA ARG A 41 -0.92 11.62 4.10
C ARG A 41 -1.95 10.48 4.15
N LEU A 42 -2.76 10.38 5.21
CA LEU A 42 -3.82 9.38 5.29
C LEU A 42 -4.83 9.53 4.14
N GLN A 43 -5.22 10.76 3.81
CA GLN A 43 -6.09 11.02 2.66
C GLN A 43 -5.45 10.57 1.35
N LEU A 44 -4.15 10.83 1.13
CA LEU A 44 -3.44 10.38 -0.06
C LEU A 44 -3.38 8.84 -0.16
N GLU A 45 -3.17 8.14 0.96
CA GLU A 45 -3.18 6.67 1.03
C GLU A 45 -4.55 6.06 0.71
N LEU A 46 -5.65 6.80 0.92
CA LEU A 46 -7.00 6.38 0.53
C LEU A 46 -7.32 6.77 -0.93
N LEU A 47 -6.91 7.97 -1.35
CA LEU A 47 -7.23 8.51 -2.66
C LEU A 47 -6.47 7.77 -3.78
N LYS A 48 -5.18 7.50 -3.57
CA LYS A 48 -4.34 6.82 -4.58
C LYS A 48 -4.91 5.47 -5.03
N PRO A 49 -5.27 4.53 -4.15
CA PRO A 49 -5.88 3.27 -4.59
C PRO A 49 -7.23 3.50 -5.27
N GLU A 50 -8.09 4.38 -4.74
CA GLU A 50 -9.39 4.68 -5.35
C GLU A 50 -9.26 5.16 -6.80
N MET A 51 -8.36 6.11 -7.07
CA MET A 51 -8.10 6.61 -8.42
C MET A 51 -7.65 5.49 -9.36
N ILE A 52 -6.73 4.64 -8.91
CA ILE A 52 -6.21 3.52 -9.70
C ILE A 52 -7.29 2.47 -9.99
N LEU A 53 -8.17 2.19 -9.02
CA LEU A 53 -9.29 1.27 -9.21
C LEU A 53 -10.29 1.82 -10.24
N ALA A 54 -10.61 3.12 -10.15
CA ALA A 54 -11.49 3.80 -11.09
C ALA A 54 -10.91 3.85 -12.51
N GLU A 55 -9.63 4.18 -12.68
CA GLU A 55 -8.92 4.17 -13.97
C GLU A 55 -8.95 2.80 -14.66
N ARG A 56 -8.97 1.72 -13.87
CA ARG A 56 -9.06 0.34 -14.36
C ARG A 56 -10.50 -0.14 -14.57
N GLY A 57 -11.49 0.70 -14.33
CA GLY A 57 -12.91 0.35 -14.48
C GLY A 57 -13.41 -0.68 -13.46
N ILE A 58 -12.77 -0.79 -12.29
CA ILE A 58 -13.20 -1.73 -11.24
C ILE A 58 -14.42 -1.15 -10.52
N GLY A 59 -15.62 -1.65 -10.85
CA GLY A 59 -16.88 -1.20 -10.26
C GLY A 59 -17.35 -1.99 -9.03
N SER A 60 -16.70 -3.10 -8.70
CA SER A 60 -17.05 -3.94 -7.55
C SER A 60 -15.83 -4.67 -7.03
N THR A 61 -15.68 -4.72 -5.71
CA THR A 61 -14.56 -5.37 -5.03
C THR A 61 -15.08 -6.35 -4.00
N VAL A 62 -14.52 -7.55 -3.97
CA VAL A 62 -14.79 -8.54 -2.92
C VAL A 62 -13.58 -8.62 -2.00
N ILE A 63 -13.79 -8.40 -0.69
CA ILE A 63 -12.72 -8.41 0.32
C ILE A 63 -12.68 -9.79 0.99
N LEU A 64 -11.54 -10.46 0.91
CA LEU A 64 -11.29 -11.72 1.62
C LEU A 64 -10.35 -11.50 2.80
N PHE A 65 -10.70 -12.05 3.96
CA PHE A 65 -9.82 -12.12 5.12
C PHE A 65 -9.33 -13.54 5.34
N GLY A 66 -8.09 -13.69 5.79
CA GLY A 66 -7.49 -15.00 6.03
C GLY A 66 -6.26 -14.91 6.93
N GLY A 67 -5.84 -16.05 7.47
CA GLY A 67 -4.67 -16.13 8.33
C GLY A 67 -3.38 -15.99 7.53
N ALA A 68 -2.62 -14.91 7.75
CA ALA A 68 -1.34 -14.64 7.08
C ALA A 68 -0.23 -15.69 7.31
N ARG A 69 -0.46 -16.64 8.22
CA ARG A 69 0.49 -17.69 8.64
C ARG A 69 0.07 -19.09 8.23
N ILE A 70 -1.10 -19.23 7.59
CA ILE A 70 -1.57 -20.52 7.10
C ILE A 70 -0.72 -20.89 5.87
N PRO A 71 0.01 -22.01 5.89
CA PRO A 71 0.79 -22.42 4.74
C PRO A 71 -0.14 -22.91 3.62
N GLU A 72 0.32 -22.82 2.38
CA GLU A 72 -0.35 -23.51 1.28
C GLU A 72 -0.38 -25.03 1.51
N PRO A 73 -1.32 -25.78 0.90
CA PRO A 73 -1.38 -27.23 1.05
C PRO A 73 -0.06 -27.89 0.64
N GLY A 74 0.52 -28.69 1.54
CA GLY A 74 1.83 -29.33 1.33
C GLY A 74 3.02 -28.45 1.71
N GLY A 75 2.81 -27.16 1.98
CA GLY A 75 3.84 -26.24 2.47
C GLY A 75 4.20 -26.47 3.94
N GLU A 76 5.41 -26.01 4.31
CA GLU A 76 5.86 -26.03 5.69
C GLU A 76 5.10 -25.00 6.54
N ALA A 77 4.62 -25.42 7.72
CA ALA A 77 4.02 -24.52 8.71
C ALA A 77 5.08 -23.69 9.45
N TRP A 78 5.81 -22.84 8.72
CA TRP A 78 6.96 -22.05 9.17
C TRP A 78 6.68 -21.18 10.42
N ALA A 79 5.43 -20.77 10.61
CA ALA A 79 5.02 -19.91 11.72
C ALA A 79 4.69 -20.69 13.00
N ALA A 80 4.80 -22.02 12.98
CA ALA A 80 4.55 -22.87 14.13
C ALA A 80 5.68 -22.76 15.16
N LYS A 81 5.33 -22.53 16.43
CA LYS A 81 6.25 -22.49 17.58
C LYS A 81 6.21 -23.77 18.41
N ASN A 82 5.22 -24.62 18.17
CA ASN A 82 5.04 -25.91 18.81
C ASN A 82 4.24 -26.86 17.92
N GLU A 83 4.21 -28.13 18.30
CA GLU A 83 3.59 -29.19 17.49
C GLU A 83 2.08 -29.00 17.32
N THR A 84 1.37 -28.56 18.37
CA THR A 84 -0.07 -28.28 18.28
C THR A 84 -0.37 -27.17 17.27
N GLN A 85 0.41 -26.10 17.27
CA GLN A 85 0.26 -25.00 16.31
C GLN A 85 0.57 -25.48 14.90
N LYS A 86 1.61 -26.30 14.72
CA LYS A 86 1.98 -26.90 13.43
C LYS A 86 0.81 -27.68 12.84
N GLN A 87 0.23 -28.59 13.62
CA GLN A 87 -0.92 -29.40 13.22
C GLN A 87 -2.14 -28.52 12.88
N ASN A 88 -2.44 -27.50 13.68
CA ASN A 88 -3.55 -26.58 13.41
C ASN A 88 -3.35 -25.78 12.13
N LEU A 89 -2.14 -25.28 11.88
CA LEU A 89 -1.81 -24.54 10.65
C LEU A 89 -1.95 -25.43 9.42
N GLN A 90 -1.39 -26.65 9.46
CA GLN A 90 -1.50 -27.63 8.38
C GLN A 90 -2.96 -28.05 8.13
N LYS A 91 -3.75 -28.25 9.19
CA LYS A 91 -5.18 -28.57 9.08
C LYS A 91 -5.98 -27.45 8.41
N ASN A 92 -5.57 -26.19 8.64
CA ASN A 92 -6.20 -25.02 8.06
C ASN A 92 -5.75 -24.72 6.63
N SER A 93 -4.68 -25.35 6.12
CA SER A 93 -4.20 -25.16 4.75
C SER A 93 -5.26 -25.45 3.69
N LYS A 94 -6.25 -26.28 3.99
CA LYS A 94 -7.40 -26.51 3.08
C LYS A 94 -8.13 -25.24 2.67
N TYR A 95 -8.18 -24.22 3.53
CA TYR A 95 -8.86 -22.95 3.23
C TYR A 95 -8.15 -22.13 2.15
N TYR A 96 -6.87 -22.43 1.88
CA TYR A 96 -6.13 -21.81 0.78
C TYR A 96 -6.77 -22.18 -0.57
N GLU A 97 -7.14 -23.45 -0.76
CA GLU A 97 -7.81 -23.90 -1.98
C GLU A 97 -9.25 -23.37 -2.07
N GLU A 98 -9.97 -23.30 -0.95
CA GLU A 98 -11.32 -22.70 -0.94
C GLU A 98 -11.28 -21.21 -1.32
N ALA A 99 -10.29 -20.45 -0.84
CA ALA A 99 -10.10 -19.06 -1.24
C ALA A 99 -9.77 -18.93 -2.74
N ARG A 100 -8.93 -19.81 -3.29
CA ARG A 100 -8.64 -19.85 -4.74
C ARG A 100 -9.88 -20.17 -5.57
N LYS A 101 -10.68 -21.16 -5.15
CA LYS A 101 -11.94 -21.52 -5.81
C LYS A 101 -12.89 -20.34 -5.82
N PHE A 102 -13.10 -19.69 -4.67
CA PHE A 102 -13.94 -18.51 -4.56
C PHE A 102 -13.45 -17.37 -5.46
N ALA A 103 -12.15 -17.07 -5.46
CA ALA A 103 -11.58 -16.01 -6.29
C ALA A 103 -11.85 -16.23 -7.80
N ARG A 104 -11.78 -17.48 -8.28
CA ARG A 104 -12.11 -17.84 -9.67
C ARG A 104 -13.60 -17.70 -10.01
N LEU A 105 -14.48 -17.75 -9.02
CA LEU A 105 -15.93 -17.52 -9.22
C LEU A 105 -16.27 -16.03 -9.27
N CYS A 106 -15.44 -15.18 -8.66
CA CYS A 106 -15.62 -13.73 -8.64
C CYS A 106 -14.93 -12.98 -9.80
N SER A 107 -14.07 -13.66 -10.56
CA SER A 107 -13.36 -13.12 -11.74
C SER A 107 -14.16 -13.32 -13.02
#